data_AF-A8TN06-F1
#
_entry.id   AF-A8TN06-F1
#
_cell.length_a   1.000
_cell.length_b   1.000
_cell.length_c   1.000
_cell.angle_alpha   90.00
_cell.angle_beta   90.00
_cell.angle_gamma   90.00
#
_symmetry.space_group_name_H-M   'P 1'
#
loop_
_entity.id
_entity.type
_entity.pdbx_description
1 polymer ?
#
loop_
_entity_poly.entity_id
_entity_poly.type
_entity_poly.pdbx_seq_one_letter_code
_entity_poly.pdbx_strand_id
1 'polypeptide(L)' 'MLYLKVNAATRSLFVAAGCRPFQMSLDRPSRLVFYTLPADAVVGSDALDLWLDRAIVAASR' A
#
# COMPACT_ATOMS: atom_id res chain seq x y z
N MET A 1 -11.64 1.79 5.53
CA MET A 1 -10.17 1.96 5.54
C MET A 1 -9.61 1.29 4.29
N LEU A 2 -8.89 2.04 3.46
CA LEU A 2 -8.38 1.57 2.17
C LEU A 2 -6.96 1.01 2.31
N TYR A 3 -6.66 -0.05 1.57
CA TYR A 3 -5.34 -0.67 1.50
C TYR A 3 -4.90 -0.84 0.04
N LEU A 4 -3.63 -0.62 -0.22
CA LEU A 4 -3.02 -0.70 -1.55
C LEU A 4 -2.09 -1.90 -1.66
N LYS A 5 -2.09 -2.56 -2.81
CA LYS A 5 -1.13 -3.62 -3.13
C LYS A 5 0.28 -3.03 -3.23
N VAL A 6 1.23 -3.73 -2.64
CA VAL A 6 2.64 -3.37 -2.55
C VAL A 6 3.44 -4.61 -2.90
N ASN A 7 4.55 -4.47 -3.62
CA ASN A 7 5.48 -5.57 -3.86
C ASN A 7 6.88 -5.20 -3.34
N ALA A 8 7.87 -6.04 -3.57
CA ALA A 8 9.23 -5.78 -3.09
C ALA A 8 9.80 -4.44 -3.59
N ALA A 9 9.46 -4.03 -4.82
CA ALA A 9 9.96 -2.80 -5.44
C ALA A 9 9.30 -1.53 -4.88
N THR A 10 8.01 -1.59 -4.53
CA THR A 10 7.28 -0.42 -4.00
C THR A 10 7.30 -0.33 -2.48
N ARG A 11 7.68 -1.40 -1.77
CA ARG A 11 7.61 -1.47 -0.29
C ARG A 11 8.32 -0.34 0.43
N SER A 12 9.54 0.01 0.03
CA SER A 12 10.31 1.08 0.69
C SER A 12 9.60 2.43 0.60
N LEU A 13 8.93 2.72 -0.51
CA LEU A 13 8.18 3.95 -0.71
C LEU A 13 6.99 4.06 0.25
N PHE A 14 6.22 2.98 0.40
CA PHE A 14 5.08 2.95 1.32
C PHE A 14 5.54 3.08 2.78
N VAL A 15 6.63 2.41 3.16
CA VAL A 15 7.20 2.54 4.51
C VAL A 15 7.68 3.97 4.78
N ALA A 16 8.37 4.60 3.83
CA ALA A 16 8.85 5.98 3.96
C ALA A 16 7.71 7.00 4.08
N ALA A 17 6.56 6.73 3.44
CA ALA A 17 5.34 7.55 3.56
C ALA A 17 4.54 7.29 4.85
N GLY A 18 5.06 6.47 5.77
CA GLY A 18 4.40 6.15 7.04
C GLY A 18 3.24 5.16 6.91
N CYS A 19 3.07 4.52 5.74
CA CYS A 19 2.05 3.50 5.56
C CYS A 19 2.37 2.25 6.36
N ARG A 20 1.32 1.60 6.87
CA ARG A 20 1.45 0.40 7.71
C ARG A 20 0.98 -0.83 6.96
N PRO A 21 1.68 -1.98 7.08
CA PRO A 21 1.21 -3.21 6.47
C PRO A 21 -0.13 -3.62 7.09
N PHE A 22 -1.00 -4.19 6.27
CA PHE A 22 -2.21 -4.85 6.75
C PHE A 22 -1.82 -6.03 7.64
N GLN A 23 -2.31 -6.02 8.88
CA GLN A 23 -2.10 -7.12 9.83
C GLN A 23 -3.34 -8.00 9.81
N MET A 24 -3.24 -9.22 9.26
CA MET A 24 -4.22 -10.27 9.57
C MET A 24 -3.88 -10.86 10.93
N SER A 25 -4.85 -10.85 11.84
CA SER A 25 -4.82 -11.70 13.02
C SER A 25 -5.20 -13.12 12.62
N LEU A 26 -4.27 -13.91 12.10
CA LEU A 26 -4.47 -15.35 11.92
C LEU A 26 -3.15 -16.08 12.17
N ASP A 27 -3.25 -17.29 12.71
CA ASP A 27 -2.19 -18.23 13.17
C ASP A 27 -1.07 -18.56 12.18
N ARG A 28 -1.01 -17.89 11.02
CA ARG A 28 0.13 -17.96 10.10
C ARG A 28 0.52 -16.56 9.65
N PRO A 29 1.82 -16.21 9.71
CA PRO A 29 2.31 -14.97 9.11
C PRO A 29 2.16 -15.09 7.59
N SER A 30 1.06 -14.56 7.05
CA SER A 30 0.98 -14.26 5.63
C SER A 30 1.92 -13.06 5.38
N ARG A 31 2.81 -13.19 4.39
CA ARG A 31 3.52 -12.01 3.82
C ARG A 31 2.47 -11.16 3.11
N LEU A 32 1.65 -10.45 3.87
CA LEU A 32 0.66 -9.56 3.31
C LEU A 32 1.38 -8.42 2.61
N VAL A 33 0.96 -8.24 1.37
CA VAL A 33 1.50 -7.29 0.39
C VAL A 33 0.54 -6.11 0.26
N PHE A 34 -0.15 -5.75 1.34
CA PHE A 34 -1.09 -4.64 1.37
C PHE A 34 -0.68 -3.65 2.46
N TYR A 35 -0.67 -2.36 2.15
CA TYR A 35 -0.33 -1.29 3.07
C TYR A 35 -1.45 -0.27 3.13
N THR A 36 -1.58 0.45 4.24
CA THR A 36 -2.50 1.59 4.35
C THR A 36 -2.18 2.65 3.31
N LEU A 37 -3.15 3.51 3.04
CA LEU A 37 -2.92 4.74 2.29
C LEU A 37 -2.08 5.74 3.13
N PRO A 38 -1.21 6.55 2.50
CA PRO A 38 -0.55 7.69 3.16
C PRO A 38 -1.57 8.70 3.69
N ALA A 39 -1.23 9.42 4.77
CA ALA A 39 -2.14 10.35 5.41
C ALA A 39 -2.48 11.59 4.56
N ASP A 40 -1.58 11.96 3.64
CA ASP A 40 -1.71 13.09 2.71
C ASP A 40 -2.47 12.74 1.42
N ALA A 41 -2.64 11.45 1.12
CA ALA A 41 -3.42 10.98 -0.02
C ALA A 41 -4.92 10.96 0.35
N VAL A 42 -5.58 12.11 0.19
CA VAL A 42 -7.04 12.23 0.37
C VAL A 42 -7.76 11.68 -0.86
N VAL A 43 -8.92 11.05 -0.66
CA VAL A 43 -9.79 10.57 -1.76
C VAL A 43 -10.15 11.73 -2.69
N GLY A 44 -9.82 11.59 -3.98
CA GLY A 44 -10.05 12.62 -5.00
C GLY A 44 -8.91 13.61 -5.20
N SER A 45 -7.75 13.39 -4.58
CA SER A 45 -6.55 14.20 -4.84
C SER A 45 -5.64 13.55 -5.90
N ASP A 46 -4.93 14.37 -6.67
CA ASP A 46 -3.91 13.91 -7.62
C ASP A 46 -2.82 13.06 -6.93
N ALA A 47 -2.57 13.34 -5.64
CA ALA A 47 -1.66 12.54 -4.84
C ALA A 47 -2.13 11.09 -4.72
N LEU A 48 -3.43 10.85 -4.58
CA LEU A 48 -3.99 9.49 -4.52
C LEU A 48 -3.77 8.75 -5.83
N ASP A 49 -3.96 9.40 -6.98
CA ASP A 49 -3.80 8.76 -8.29
C ASP A 49 -2.38 8.20 -8.47
N LEU A 50 -1.36 8.94 -8.05
CA LEU A 50 0.04 8.45 -8.06
C LEU A 50 0.25 7.19 -7.20
N TRP A 51 -0.46 7.07 -6.07
CA TRP A 51 -0.38 5.88 -5.22
C TRP A 51 -1.16 4.70 -5.80
N LEU A 52 -2.30 4.98 -6.45
CA LEU A 52 -3.10 3.97 -7.16
C LEU A 52 -2.32 3.39 -8.35
N ASP A 53 -1.66 4.23 -9.15
CA ASP A 53 -0.84 3.78 -10.27
C ASP A 53 0.28 2.84 -9.81
N ARG A 54 0.98 3.21 -8.74
CA ARG A 54 2.02 2.36 -8.13
C ARG A 54 1.46 1.02 -7.66
N ALA A 55 0.26 1.02 -7.09
CA ALA A 55 -0.40 -0.19 -6.61
C ALA A 55 -0.85 -1.10 -7.76
N ILE A 56 -1.36 -0.53 -8.86
CA ILE A 56 -1.73 -1.25 -10.08
C ILE A 56 -0.50 -1.91 -10.68
N VAL A 57 0.59 -1.16 -10.88
CA VAL A 57 1.86 -1.70 -11.39
C VAL A 57 2.40 -2.79 -10.47
N ALA A 58 2.27 -2.63 -9.16
CA ALA A 58 2.69 -3.65 -8.20
C ALA A 58 1.83 -4.92 -8.24
N ALA A 59 0.56 -4.83 -8.66
CA ALA A 59 -0.35 -5.95 -8.80
C ALA A 59 -0.20 -6.71 -10.12
N SER A 60 0.27 -6.03 -11.18
CA SER A 60 0.49 -6.63 -12.51
C SER A 60 1.79 -7.45 -12.63
N ARG A 61 2.53 -7.64 -11.54
CA ARG A 61 3.81 -8.36 -11.46
C ARG A 61 3.79 -9.36 -10.33
#